data_AF-A0A1V3WDZ4-F1
#
_entry.id   AF-A0A1V3WDZ4-F1
#
_cell.length_a   1.000
_cell.length_b   1.000
_cell.length_c   1.000
_cell.angle_alpha   90.00
_cell.angle_beta   90.00
_cell.angle_gamma   90.00
#
_symmetry.space_group_name_H-M   'P 1'
#
loop_
_entity.id
_entity.type
_entity.pdbx_description
1 polymer ?
#
loop_
_entity_poly.entity_id
_entity_poly.type
_entity_poly.pdbx_seq_one_letter_code
_entity_poly.pdbx_strand_id
1 'polypeptide(L)'
;MLPAAVYIREDDIDEAPYLWSDLIARRNALSLRVEELVPVLRVDLRKYRSRETGALEVGPELVEELIAMEDFVADEAARIIATAPTDGTVVLRAVVDQEEFEDAHPDARTLRDLVAYPLSLQHVAVGRAAGKLSRQGRAVEVYRGEQRGDLTVRRLAAGLLKEETARLLGIDAKRYAKFERNTAPPPAGLVAELQAVDDFIAASMTQLEIVEIGGVSVVLMLDDQGAFEKAYPQARTKRDGTVYPRRVHRVAAARRAHELEAGGRSARIAVTER
;
A
#
# COMPACT_ATOMS: atom_id res chain seq x y z
N MET A 1 -27.16 -47.33 -0.56
CA MET A 1 -27.55 -46.33 0.45
C MET A 1 -26.29 -46.03 1.25
N LEU A 2 -25.57 -44.97 0.87
CA LEU A 2 -24.28 -44.58 1.46
C LEU A 2 -24.55 -43.69 2.69
N PRO A 3 -23.80 -43.83 3.80
CA PRO A 3 -24.03 -43.02 4.99
C PRO A 3 -23.51 -41.59 4.79
N ALA A 4 -24.27 -40.65 5.36
CA ALA A 4 -24.07 -39.21 5.29
C ALA A 4 -22.67 -38.81 5.80
N ALA A 5 -22.03 -37.91 5.05
CA ALA A 5 -20.80 -37.26 5.45
C ALA A 5 -21.02 -36.52 6.78
N VAL A 6 -20.22 -36.88 7.78
CA VAL A 6 -20.06 -36.12 9.01
C VAL A 6 -19.41 -34.80 8.61
N TYR A 7 -20.18 -33.71 8.65
CA TYR A 7 -19.62 -32.36 8.65
C TYR A 7 -18.89 -32.19 9.98
N ILE A 8 -17.58 -32.42 9.97
CA ILE A 8 -16.71 -31.92 11.03
C ILE A 8 -16.68 -30.41 10.83
N ARG A 9 -17.51 -29.71 11.60
CA ARG A 9 -17.39 -28.28 11.80
C ARG A 9 -16.14 -28.14 12.66
N GLU A 10 -14.99 -27.97 12.00
CA GLU A 10 -13.73 -27.67 12.69
C GLU A 10 -13.93 -26.37 13.49
N ASP A 11 -13.37 -26.39 14.69
CA ASP A 11 -13.65 -25.47 15.79
C ASP A 11 -13.58 -23.99 15.39
N ASP A 12 -14.62 -23.24 15.76
CA ASP A 12 -14.60 -21.77 15.84
C ASP A 12 -13.47 -21.36 16.80
N ILE A 13 -12.28 -21.15 16.25
CA ILE A 13 -11.37 -20.16 16.83
C ILE A 13 -12.03 -18.82 16.47
N ASP A 14 -12.66 -18.18 17.46
CA ASP A 14 -13.12 -16.79 17.40
C ASP A 14 -11.90 -15.87 17.14
N GLU A 15 -11.35 -15.91 15.93
CA GLU A 15 -10.39 -14.91 15.50
C GLU A 15 -11.08 -13.55 15.54
N ALA A 16 -10.39 -12.56 16.12
CA ALA A 16 -10.91 -11.20 16.16
C ALA A 16 -11.37 -10.78 14.74
N PRO A 17 -12.57 -10.22 14.58
CA PRO A 17 -13.08 -9.89 13.26
C PRO A 17 -12.24 -8.77 12.63
N TYR A 18 -12.16 -8.76 11.30
CA TYR A 18 -11.61 -7.62 10.59
C TYR A 18 -12.50 -6.39 10.77
N LEU A 19 -11.85 -5.22 10.92
CA LEU A 19 -12.53 -3.95 11.14
C LEU A 19 -12.44 -3.06 9.89
N TRP A 20 -13.21 -1.97 9.89
CA TRP A 20 -13.13 -0.94 8.85
C TRP A 20 -11.72 -0.37 8.69
N SER A 21 -10.96 -0.36 9.79
CA SER A 21 -9.56 0.07 9.87
C SER A 21 -8.63 -0.85 9.08
N ASP A 22 -8.84 -2.17 9.10
CA ASP A 22 -8.12 -3.12 8.26
C ASP A 22 -8.31 -2.78 6.77
N LEU A 23 -9.58 -2.65 6.38
CA LEU A 23 -9.97 -2.43 5.00
C LEU A 23 -9.36 -1.13 4.43
N ILE A 24 -9.53 -0.01 5.15
CA ILE A 24 -9.03 1.29 4.68
C ILE A 24 -7.51 1.37 4.71
N ALA A 25 -6.84 0.77 5.72
CA ALA A 25 -5.39 0.82 5.82
C ALA A 25 -4.73 0.02 4.71
N ARG A 26 -5.19 -1.22 4.48
CA ARG A 26 -4.65 -2.09 3.42
C ARG A 26 -4.90 -1.52 2.03
N ARG A 27 -6.11 -1.00 1.75
CA ARG A 27 -6.37 -0.31 0.47
C ARG A 27 -5.43 0.88 0.25
N ASN A 28 -5.16 1.66 1.30
CA ASN A 28 -4.23 2.79 1.19
C ASN A 28 -2.79 2.33 0.93
N ALA A 29 -2.33 1.21 1.51
CA ALA A 29 -0.99 0.65 1.28
C ALA A 29 -0.78 0.13 -0.15
N LEU A 30 -1.86 -0.27 -0.81
CA LEU A 30 -1.91 -0.63 -2.23
C LEU A 30 -2.18 0.59 -3.13
N SER A 31 -2.34 1.78 -2.55
CA SER A 31 -2.68 3.03 -3.24
C SER A 31 -3.90 2.95 -4.17
N LEU A 32 -4.82 2.03 -3.89
CA LEU A 32 -6.01 1.84 -4.71
C LEU A 32 -7.07 2.87 -4.36
N ARG A 33 -7.65 3.51 -5.37
CA ARG A 33 -8.90 4.25 -5.17
C ARG A 33 -10.04 3.25 -5.01
N VAL A 34 -11.09 3.64 -4.29
CA VAL A 34 -12.25 2.75 -4.13
C VAL A 34 -12.85 2.42 -5.50
N GLU A 35 -12.89 3.39 -6.40
CA GLU A 35 -13.42 3.26 -7.76
C GLU A 35 -12.57 2.33 -8.65
N GLU A 36 -11.30 2.10 -8.31
CA GLU A 36 -10.43 1.15 -8.99
C GLU A 36 -10.57 -0.25 -8.41
N LEU A 37 -10.80 -0.36 -7.10
CA LEU A 37 -10.88 -1.64 -6.40
C LEU A 37 -12.24 -2.31 -6.55
N VAL A 38 -13.35 -1.57 -6.45
CA VAL A 38 -14.68 -2.18 -6.45
C VAL A 38 -15.05 -2.95 -7.74
N PRO A 39 -14.61 -2.55 -8.95
CA PRO A 39 -14.81 -3.37 -10.15
C PRO A 39 -14.04 -4.69 -10.09
N VAL A 40 -12.84 -4.67 -9.51
CA VAL A 40 -11.97 -5.85 -9.35
C VAL A 40 -12.58 -6.83 -8.35
N LEU A 41 -13.11 -6.32 -7.23
CA LEU A 41 -13.79 -7.13 -6.21
C LEU A 41 -15.25 -7.50 -6.55
N ARG A 42 -15.82 -6.92 -7.61
CA ARG A 42 -17.25 -7.03 -7.98
C ARG A 42 -18.21 -6.69 -6.84
N VAL A 43 -17.87 -5.67 -6.05
CA VAL A 43 -18.69 -5.19 -4.93
C VAL A 43 -19.35 -3.86 -5.28
N ASP A 44 -20.53 -3.60 -4.72
CA ASP A 44 -21.18 -2.30 -4.84
C ASP A 44 -20.36 -1.18 -4.16
N LEU A 45 -20.16 -0.08 -4.89
CA LEU A 45 -19.38 1.08 -4.44
C LEU A 45 -19.90 1.67 -3.12
N ARG A 46 -21.23 1.79 -2.94
CA ARG A 46 -21.80 2.38 -1.73
C ARG A 46 -21.59 1.45 -0.55
N LYS A 47 -21.83 0.14 -0.71
CA LYS A 47 -21.57 -0.86 0.33
C LYS A 47 -20.11 -0.87 0.76
N TYR A 48 -19.18 -0.84 -0.20
CA TYR A 48 -17.75 -0.81 0.11
C TYR A 48 -17.37 0.45 0.92
N ARG A 49 -17.85 1.63 0.50
CA ARG A 49 -17.61 2.88 1.24
C ARG A 49 -18.19 2.84 2.66
N SER A 50 -19.39 2.30 2.84
CA SER A 50 -19.99 2.16 4.18
C SER A 50 -19.20 1.22 5.09
N ARG A 51 -18.53 0.20 4.53
CA ARG A 51 -17.62 -0.67 5.29
C ARG A 51 -16.37 0.07 5.74
N GLU A 52 -15.77 0.90 4.89
CA GLU A 52 -14.59 1.70 5.27
C GLU A 52 -14.86 2.79 6.31
N THR A 53 -16.12 3.06 6.65
CA THR A 53 -16.51 3.96 7.74
C THR A 53 -17.03 3.23 8.98
N GLY A 54 -17.03 1.89 8.98
CA GLY A 54 -17.63 1.08 10.05
C GLY A 54 -19.17 1.13 10.10
N ALA A 55 -19.82 1.70 9.07
CA ALA A 55 -21.28 1.74 8.99
C ALA A 55 -21.89 0.40 8.52
N LEU A 56 -21.08 -0.46 7.91
CA LEU A 56 -21.40 -1.85 7.60
C LEU A 56 -20.25 -2.74 8.06
N GLU A 57 -20.59 -3.98 8.44
CA GLU A 57 -19.61 -5.01 8.78
C GLU A 57 -18.70 -5.34 7.59
N VAL A 58 -17.41 -5.54 7.91
CA VAL A 58 -16.38 -5.92 6.95
C VAL A 58 -16.40 -7.44 6.80
N GLY A 59 -16.69 -7.91 5.59
CA GLY A 59 -16.56 -9.32 5.27
C GLY A 59 -15.08 -9.73 5.21
N PRO A 60 -14.69 -10.86 5.83
CA PRO A 60 -13.29 -11.31 5.84
C PRO A 60 -12.73 -11.49 4.42
N GLU A 61 -13.56 -11.90 3.47
CA GLU A 61 -13.17 -12.12 2.08
C GLU A 61 -12.62 -10.85 1.39
N LEU A 62 -13.08 -9.67 1.83
CA LEU A 62 -12.58 -8.39 1.28
C LEU A 62 -11.18 -8.09 1.78
N VAL A 63 -10.89 -8.42 3.04
CA VAL A 63 -9.59 -8.14 3.65
C VAL A 63 -8.57 -9.18 3.22
N GLU A 64 -8.96 -10.45 3.14
CA GLU A 64 -8.14 -11.53 2.58
C GLU A 64 -7.70 -11.23 1.15
N GLU A 65 -8.58 -10.67 0.32
CA GLU A 65 -8.21 -10.26 -1.04
C GLU A 65 -7.20 -9.10 -1.05
N LEU A 66 -7.31 -8.14 -0.12
CA LEU A 66 -6.29 -7.09 0.03
C LEU A 66 -4.97 -7.61 0.60
N ILE A 67 -5.01 -8.66 1.44
CA ILE A 67 -3.81 -9.37 1.90
C ILE A 67 -3.13 -10.04 0.71
N ALA A 68 -3.87 -10.79 -0.12
CA ALA A 68 -3.31 -11.44 -1.31
C ALA A 68 -2.72 -10.43 -2.32
N MET A 69 -3.37 -9.28 -2.53
CA MET A 69 -2.82 -8.18 -3.34
C MET A 69 -1.52 -7.61 -2.73
N GLU A 70 -1.44 -7.52 -1.40
CA GLU A 70 -0.24 -7.07 -0.69
C GLU A 70 0.89 -8.10 -0.80
N ASP A 71 0.59 -9.40 -0.71
CA ASP A 71 1.54 -10.48 -0.94
C ASP A 71 2.15 -10.38 -2.34
N PHE A 72 1.32 -10.18 -3.38
CA PHE A 72 1.80 -9.95 -4.75
C PHE A 72 2.77 -8.76 -4.82
N VAL A 73 2.41 -7.63 -4.19
CA VAL A 73 3.23 -6.41 -4.18
C VAL A 73 4.56 -6.66 -3.45
N ALA A 74 4.54 -7.37 -2.33
CA ALA A 74 5.72 -7.69 -1.53
C ALA A 74 6.67 -8.62 -2.30
N ASP A 75 6.13 -9.67 -2.90
CA ASP A 75 6.89 -10.63 -3.70
C ASP A 75 7.51 -9.96 -4.93
N GLU A 76 6.75 -9.15 -5.65
CA GLU A 76 7.25 -8.43 -6.82
C GLU A 76 8.35 -7.43 -6.42
N ALA A 77 8.17 -6.68 -5.33
CA ALA A 77 9.20 -5.78 -4.82
C ALA A 77 10.47 -6.55 -4.42
N ALA A 78 10.34 -7.70 -3.76
CA ALA A 78 11.46 -8.56 -3.39
C ALA A 78 12.21 -9.09 -4.62
N ARG A 79 11.50 -9.54 -5.65
CA ARG A 79 12.09 -9.96 -6.94
C ARG A 79 12.88 -8.83 -7.60
N ILE A 80 12.31 -7.62 -7.66
CA ILE A 80 12.97 -6.44 -8.24
C ILE A 80 14.26 -6.10 -7.47
N ILE A 81 14.22 -6.14 -6.12
CA ILE A 81 15.40 -5.84 -5.29
C ILE A 81 16.47 -6.91 -5.49
N ALA A 82 16.10 -8.19 -5.50
CA ALA A 82 17.04 -9.30 -5.64
C ALA A 82 17.75 -9.35 -7.00
N THR A 83 17.12 -8.81 -8.05
CA THR A 83 17.65 -8.79 -9.41
C THR A 83 18.33 -7.46 -9.77
N ALA A 84 18.28 -6.45 -8.89
CA ALA A 84 18.93 -5.18 -9.12
C ALA A 84 20.46 -5.36 -9.24
N PRO A 85 21.12 -4.72 -10.22
CA PRO A 85 22.57 -4.80 -10.35
C PRO A 85 23.25 -4.34 -9.06
N THR A 86 24.41 -4.89 -8.71
CA THR A 86 25.16 -4.50 -7.49
C THR A 86 25.92 -3.19 -7.67
N ASP A 87 26.35 -2.89 -8.90
CA ASP A 87 27.15 -1.72 -9.26
C ASP A 87 26.38 -0.78 -10.20
N GLY A 88 26.73 0.51 -10.12
CA GLY A 88 26.14 1.55 -10.97
C GLY A 88 24.70 1.93 -10.60
N THR A 89 24.06 2.65 -11.53
CA THR A 89 22.67 3.09 -11.43
C THR A 89 21.71 1.92 -11.62
N VAL A 90 20.80 1.71 -10.68
CA VAL A 90 19.73 0.73 -10.80
C VAL A 90 18.60 1.34 -11.64
N VAL A 91 18.28 0.69 -12.76
CA VAL A 91 17.17 1.09 -13.63
C VAL A 91 16.01 0.14 -13.43
N LEU A 92 14.89 0.65 -12.94
CA LEU A 92 13.65 -0.12 -12.74
C LEU A 92 12.63 0.19 -13.84
N ARG A 93 11.86 -0.81 -14.23
CA ARG A 93 10.82 -0.71 -15.26
C ARG A 93 9.45 -0.95 -14.63
N ALA A 94 8.56 0.02 -14.83
CA ALA A 94 7.15 -0.07 -14.52
C ALA A 94 6.37 -0.30 -15.81
N VAL A 95 5.38 -1.19 -15.77
CA VAL A 95 4.50 -1.51 -16.91
C VAL A 95 3.71 -0.28 -17.37
N VAL A 96 3.48 -0.17 -18.67
CA VAL A 96 2.90 1.02 -19.30
C VAL A 96 1.37 1.02 -19.22
N ASP A 97 0.77 -0.14 -19.43
CA ASP A 97 -0.66 -0.39 -19.48
C ASP A 97 -1.05 -1.76 -18.89
N GLN A 98 -2.35 -2.06 -18.94
CA GLN A 98 -2.93 -3.24 -18.31
C GLN A 98 -2.65 -4.52 -19.11
N GLU A 99 -2.51 -4.43 -20.43
CA GLU A 99 -2.21 -5.58 -21.28
C GLU A 99 -0.80 -6.09 -21.00
N GLU A 100 0.19 -5.19 -20.97
CA GLU A 100 1.57 -5.52 -20.59
C GLU A 100 1.64 -6.12 -19.17
N PHE A 101 0.82 -5.62 -18.23
CA PHE A 101 0.76 -6.16 -16.88
C PHE A 101 0.21 -7.60 -16.86
N GLU A 102 -0.90 -7.86 -17.56
CA GLU A 102 -1.51 -9.19 -17.59
C GLU A 102 -0.63 -10.22 -18.31
N ASP A 103 0.11 -9.80 -19.33
CA ASP A 103 1.09 -10.64 -20.02
C ASP A 103 2.29 -10.98 -19.11
N ALA A 104 2.78 -10.01 -18.34
CA ALA A 104 3.92 -10.20 -17.43
C ALA A 104 3.53 -10.94 -16.14
N HIS A 105 2.28 -10.82 -15.69
CA HIS A 105 1.78 -11.36 -14.44
C HIS A 105 0.41 -12.05 -14.63
N PRO A 106 0.36 -13.16 -15.39
CA PRO A 106 -0.91 -13.83 -15.73
C PRO A 106 -1.67 -14.35 -14.50
N ASP A 107 -0.95 -14.63 -13.41
CA ASP A 107 -1.48 -15.15 -12.15
C ASP A 107 -1.89 -14.05 -11.16
N ALA A 108 -1.63 -12.77 -11.45
CA ALA A 108 -2.02 -11.64 -10.60
C ALA A 108 -3.52 -11.35 -10.76
N ARG A 109 -4.35 -12.17 -10.13
CA ARG A 109 -5.82 -12.18 -10.26
C ARG A 109 -6.49 -12.37 -8.92
N THR A 110 -7.72 -11.87 -8.80
CA THR A 110 -8.53 -12.06 -7.59
C THR A 110 -8.80 -13.54 -7.32
N LEU A 111 -8.78 -13.92 -6.04
CA LEU A 111 -8.92 -15.30 -5.61
C LEU A 111 -10.26 -15.90 -6.03
N ARG A 112 -11.32 -15.09 -5.94
CA ARG A 112 -12.70 -15.54 -6.17
C ARG A 112 -13.12 -15.50 -7.64
N ASP A 113 -12.92 -14.35 -8.28
CA ASP A 113 -13.51 -14.05 -9.59
C ASP A 113 -12.49 -14.09 -10.74
N LEU A 114 -11.22 -14.35 -10.42
CA LEU A 114 -10.09 -14.40 -11.36
C LEU A 114 -9.96 -13.13 -12.22
N VAL A 115 -10.41 -12.00 -11.69
CA VAL A 115 -10.29 -10.69 -12.33
C VAL A 115 -8.85 -10.23 -12.16
N ALA A 116 -8.21 -9.81 -13.25
CA ALA A 116 -6.85 -9.29 -13.21
C ALA A 116 -6.72 -8.15 -12.20
N TYR A 117 -5.63 -8.18 -11.44
CA TYR A 117 -5.26 -7.08 -10.58
C TYR A 117 -4.98 -5.82 -11.39
N PRO A 118 -5.22 -4.63 -10.82
CA PRO A 118 -4.89 -3.40 -11.51
C PRO A 118 -3.37 -3.25 -11.61
N LEU A 119 -2.88 -2.83 -12.79
CA LEU A 119 -1.44 -2.61 -13.05
C LEU A 119 -0.75 -1.71 -12.03
N SER A 120 -1.51 -0.85 -11.33
CA SER A 120 -1.00 0.02 -10.26
C SER A 120 -0.36 -0.76 -9.11
N LEU A 121 -0.71 -2.02 -8.90
CA LEU A 121 -0.02 -2.87 -7.90
C LEU A 121 1.46 -3.07 -8.27
N GLN A 122 1.78 -3.28 -9.54
CA GLN A 122 3.18 -3.34 -10.00
C GLN A 122 3.89 -2.01 -9.78
N HIS A 123 3.21 -0.87 -10.01
CA HIS A 123 3.79 0.44 -9.73
C HIS A 123 4.08 0.66 -8.25
N VAL A 124 3.22 0.15 -7.35
CA VAL A 124 3.48 0.16 -5.90
C VAL A 124 4.71 -0.69 -5.59
N ALA A 125 4.82 -1.91 -6.14
CA ALA A 125 5.96 -2.80 -5.94
C ALA A 125 7.29 -2.15 -6.40
N VAL A 126 7.32 -1.58 -7.61
CA VAL A 126 8.47 -0.83 -8.13
C VAL A 126 8.83 0.35 -7.23
N GLY A 127 7.83 1.08 -6.72
CA GLY A 127 8.07 2.20 -5.81
C GLY A 127 8.65 1.77 -4.46
N ARG A 128 8.19 0.65 -3.91
CA ARG A 128 8.73 0.06 -2.67
C ARG A 128 10.18 -0.41 -2.88
N ALA A 129 10.46 -1.07 -4.00
CA ALA A 129 11.82 -1.47 -4.39
C ALA A 129 12.73 -0.26 -4.55
N ALA A 130 12.29 0.79 -5.25
CA ALA A 130 13.02 2.04 -5.41
C ALA A 130 13.33 2.69 -4.06
N GLY A 131 12.35 2.76 -3.15
CA GLY A 131 12.53 3.30 -1.81
C GLY A 131 13.55 2.52 -0.98
N LYS A 132 13.49 1.19 -1.01
CA LYS A 132 14.43 0.29 -0.31
C LYS A 132 15.86 0.43 -0.84
N LEU A 133 16.04 0.41 -2.16
CA LEU A 133 17.35 0.54 -2.81
C LEU A 133 17.95 1.92 -2.56
N SER A 134 17.16 2.99 -2.63
CA SER A 134 17.63 4.33 -2.28
C SER A 134 18.07 4.46 -0.81
N ARG A 135 17.35 3.82 0.14
CA ARG A 135 17.79 3.74 1.55
C ARG A 135 19.14 3.03 1.72
N GLN A 136 19.47 2.09 0.83
CA GLN A 136 20.77 1.42 0.79
C GLN A 136 21.86 2.26 0.10
N GLY A 137 21.59 3.54 -0.20
CA GLY A 137 22.53 4.44 -0.85
C GLY A 137 22.65 4.21 -2.36
N ARG A 138 21.77 3.42 -2.98
CA ARG A 138 21.80 3.14 -4.42
C ARG A 138 21.18 4.29 -5.21
N ALA A 139 21.80 4.65 -6.33
CA ALA A 139 21.20 5.52 -7.33
C ALA A 139 20.14 4.72 -8.10
N VAL A 140 18.89 5.19 -8.11
CA VAL A 140 17.75 4.50 -8.72
C VAL A 140 17.07 5.43 -9.72
N GLU A 141 16.81 4.92 -10.91
CA GLU A 141 15.98 5.55 -11.92
C GLU A 141 14.81 4.64 -12.28
N VAL A 142 13.62 5.20 -12.42
CA VAL A 142 12.44 4.44 -12.78
C VAL A 142 11.89 4.93 -14.11
N TYR A 143 11.57 3.99 -15.00
CA TYR A 143 10.96 4.24 -16.30
C TYR A 143 9.63 3.54 -16.43
N ARG A 144 8.69 4.18 -17.13
CA ARG A 144 7.42 3.61 -17.60
C ARG A 144 7.34 3.85 -19.10
N GLY A 145 7.72 2.85 -19.88
CA GLY A 145 8.08 3.04 -21.30
C GLY A 145 9.20 4.08 -21.42
N GLU A 146 8.98 5.12 -22.23
CA GLU A 146 9.91 6.24 -22.40
C GLU A 146 9.80 7.33 -21.31
N GLN A 147 8.76 7.28 -20.46
CA GLN A 147 8.52 8.29 -19.43
C GLN A 147 9.33 7.98 -18.16
N ARG A 148 9.71 9.04 -17.43
CA ARG A 148 10.30 8.93 -16.09
C ARG A 148 9.20 8.65 -15.07
N GLY A 149 9.20 7.41 -14.58
CA GLY A 149 8.20 6.88 -13.65
C GLY A 149 8.47 7.20 -12.18
N ASP A 150 9.59 7.86 -11.85
CA ASP A 150 10.08 8.00 -10.47
C ASP A 150 9.02 8.59 -9.52
N LEU A 151 8.37 9.69 -9.93
CA LEU A 151 7.34 10.33 -9.09
C LEU A 151 6.09 9.47 -8.96
N THR A 152 5.65 8.82 -10.04
CA THR A 152 4.44 8.00 -10.04
C THR A 152 4.59 6.82 -9.09
N VAL A 153 5.66 6.02 -9.22
CA VAL A 153 5.82 4.82 -8.40
C VAL A 153 6.06 5.15 -6.93
N ARG A 154 6.85 6.20 -6.63
CA ARG A 154 7.14 6.60 -5.25
C ARG A 154 5.92 7.15 -4.55
N ARG A 155 5.10 7.94 -5.26
CA ARG A 155 3.82 8.42 -4.76
C ARG A 155 2.88 7.27 -4.43
N LEU A 156 2.72 6.31 -5.37
CA LEU A 156 1.87 5.15 -5.18
C LEU A 156 2.38 4.25 -4.04
N ALA A 157 3.69 4.04 -3.92
CA ALA A 157 4.25 3.30 -2.78
C ALA A 157 3.93 3.97 -1.44
N ALA A 158 3.93 5.31 -1.37
CA ALA A 158 3.52 6.06 -0.18
C ALA A 158 1.99 6.09 0.05
N GLY A 159 1.20 5.42 -0.79
CA GLY A 159 -0.27 5.41 -0.73
C GLY A 159 -0.94 6.72 -1.16
N LEU A 160 -0.17 7.70 -1.63
CA LEU A 160 -0.65 9.06 -1.84
C LEU A 160 -1.41 9.20 -3.15
N LEU A 161 -2.53 9.95 -3.11
CA LEU A 161 -3.24 10.32 -4.34
C LEU A 161 -2.56 11.51 -5.02
N LYS A 162 -2.79 11.66 -6.33
CA LYS A 162 -2.13 12.69 -7.16
C LYS A 162 -2.34 14.12 -6.63
N GLU A 163 -3.58 14.50 -6.34
CA GLU A 163 -3.91 15.84 -5.83
C GLU A 163 -3.41 16.07 -4.39
N GLU A 164 -3.48 15.04 -3.55
CA GLU A 164 -2.93 15.06 -2.20
C GLU A 164 -1.41 15.28 -2.23
N THR A 165 -0.72 14.61 -3.16
CA THR A 165 0.73 14.75 -3.35
C THR A 165 1.10 16.13 -3.88
N ALA A 166 0.35 16.64 -4.86
CA ALA A 166 0.58 17.99 -5.38
C ALA A 166 0.46 19.04 -4.26
N ARG A 167 -0.57 18.94 -3.42
CA ARG A 167 -0.73 19.80 -2.23
C ARG A 167 0.40 19.61 -1.22
N LEU A 168 0.76 18.38 -0.89
CA LEU A 168 1.85 18.07 0.03
C LEU A 168 3.18 18.68 -0.44
N LEU A 169 3.48 18.58 -1.73
CA LEU A 169 4.70 19.12 -2.32
C LEU A 169 4.60 20.62 -2.66
N GLY A 170 3.47 21.28 -2.37
CA GLY A 170 3.22 22.69 -2.70
C GLY A 170 3.44 23.00 -4.19
N ILE A 171 2.94 22.14 -5.07
CA ILE A 171 2.98 22.31 -6.53
C ILE A 171 1.55 22.29 -7.07
N ASP A 172 1.28 23.12 -8.07
CA ASP A 172 0.05 23.01 -8.87
C ASP A 172 -0.16 21.57 -9.42
N ALA A 173 -1.39 21.07 -9.33
CA ALA A 173 -1.72 19.70 -9.71
C ALA A 173 -1.46 19.42 -11.20
N LYS A 174 -1.67 20.38 -12.10
CA LYS A 174 -1.37 20.20 -13.55
C LYS A 174 0.12 20.14 -13.78
N ARG A 175 0.90 20.98 -13.08
CA ARG A 175 2.37 20.95 -13.14
C ARG A 175 2.93 19.63 -12.61
N TYR A 176 2.43 19.15 -11.47
CA TYR A 176 2.82 17.83 -10.94
C TYR A 176 2.48 16.70 -11.92
N ALA A 177 1.27 16.71 -12.49
CA ALA A 177 0.86 15.73 -13.50
C ALA A 177 1.67 15.83 -14.82
N LYS A 178 2.28 16.97 -15.12
CA LYS A 178 3.23 17.11 -16.24
C LYS A 178 4.56 16.42 -15.91
N PHE A 179 5.05 16.55 -14.68
CA PHE A 179 6.28 15.88 -14.26
C PHE A 179 6.16 14.35 -14.32
N GLU A 180 5.04 13.77 -13.85
CA GLU A 180 4.80 12.32 -13.93
C GLU A 180 4.70 11.75 -15.35
N ARG A 181 4.52 12.60 -16.38
CA ARG A 181 4.38 12.17 -17.78
C ARG A 181 5.56 12.56 -18.66
N ASN A 182 6.59 13.15 -18.07
CA ASN A 182 7.73 13.66 -18.83
C ASN A 182 8.76 12.56 -19.09
N THR A 183 9.51 12.68 -20.18
CA THR A 183 10.66 11.81 -20.48
C THR A 183 11.95 12.32 -19.83
N ALA A 184 12.01 13.60 -19.47
CA ALA A 184 13.12 14.18 -18.70
C ALA A 184 13.02 13.82 -17.21
N PRO A 185 14.16 13.68 -16.51
CA PRO A 185 14.18 13.43 -15.07
C PRO A 185 13.36 14.47 -14.29
N PRO A 186 12.55 14.06 -13.30
CA PRO A 186 11.83 15.00 -12.45
C PRO A 186 12.82 15.79 -11.58
N PRO A 187 12.41 16.95 -11.04
CA PRO A 187 13.26 17.70 -10.12
C PRO A 187 13.67 16.82 -8.92
N ALA A 188 14.99 16.71 -8.68
CA ALA A 188 15.55 15.83 -7.65
C ALA A 188 14.96 16.09 -6.25
N GLY A 189 14.64 17.34 -5.93
CA GLY A 189 13.99 17.71 -4.67
C GLY A 189 12.63 17.02 -4.46
N LEU A 190 11.84 16.79 -5.52
CA LEU A 190 10.55 16.10 -5.39
C LEU A 190 10.71 14.61 -5.16
N VAL A 191 11.69 14.00 -5.81
CA VAL A 191 12.05 12.60 -5.58
C VAL A 191 12.54 12.43 -4.13
N ALA A 192 13.36 13.36 -3.63
CA ALA A 192 13.86 13.34 -2.26
C ALA A 192 12.75 13.52 -1.22
N GLU A 193 11.75 14.36 -1.48
CA GLU A 193 10.58 14.50 -0.58
C GLU A 193 9.74 13.22 -0.55
N LEU A 194 9.45 12.60 -1.71
CA LEU A 194 8.72 11.33 -1.73
C LEU A 194 9.52 10.17 -1.10
N GLN A 195 10.85 10.17 -1.25
CA GLN A 195 11.72 9.26 -0.50
C GLN A 195 11.60 9.49 1.01
N ALA A 196 11.58 10.75 1.46
CA ALA A 196 11.44 11.06 2.89
C ALA A 196 10.09 10.57 3.46
N VAL A 197 9.01 10.61 2.66
CA VAL A 197 7.72 10.02 3.06
C VAL A 197 7.84 8.49 3.20
N ASP A 198 8.45 7.79 2.23
CA ASP A 198 8.63 6.34 2.35
C ASP A 198 9.57 5.95 3.50
N ASP A 199 10.60 6.75 3.78
CA ASP A 199 11.48 6.57 4.94
C ASP A 199 10.73 6.76 6.26
N PHE A 200 9.84 7.76 6.33
CA PHE A 200 8.95 7.93 7.48
C PHE A 200 8.02 6.72 7.65
N ILE A 201 7.43 6.19 6.58
CA ILE A 201 6.59 4.99 6.63
C ILE A 201 7.40 3.80 7.17
N ALA A 202 8.60 3.58 6.63
CA ALA A 202 9.49 2.49 7.06
C ALA A 202 9.96 2.63 8.51
N ALA A 203 10.18 3.85 9.01
CA ALA A 203 10.52 4.08 10.41
C ALA A 203 9.30 3.90 11.32
N SER A 204 8.18 4.53 10.99
CA SER A 204 6.97 4.56 11.82
C SER A 204 6.34 3.17 11.97
N MET A 205 6.37 2.32 10.95
CA MET A 205 5.84 0.96 11.05
C MET A 205 6.50 0.13 12.15
N THR A 206 7.79 0.34 12.41
CA THR A 206 8.54 -0.37 13.48
C THR A 206 8.21 0.15 14.89
N GLN A 207 7.56 1.31 14.98
CA GLN A 207 7.22 2.00 16.22
C GLN A 207 5.75 1.82 16.61
N LEU A 208 4.94 1.19 15.75
CA LEU A 208 3.52 0.97 16.04
C LEU A 208 3.36 -0.01 17.20
N GLU A 209 2.46 0.35 18.11
CA GLU A 209 2.07 -0.51 19.22
C GLU A 209 1.32 -1.74 18.68
N ILE A 210 1.69 -2.90 19.20
CA ILE A 210 1.03 -4.18 18.92
C ILE A 210 0.50 -4.72 20.23
N VAL A 211 -0.77 -5.04 20.26
CA VAL A 211 -1.44 -5.71 21.38
C VAL A 211 -1.84 -7.11 20.95
N GLU A 212 -1.64 -8.10 21.80
CA GLU A 212 -2.10 -9.47 21.54
C GLU A 212 -3.49 -9.66 22.15
N ILE A 213 -4.46 -10.08 21.33
CA ILE A 213 -5.83 -10.39 21.76
C ILE A 213 -6.21 -11.75 21.19
N GLY A 214 -6.44 -12.75 22.05
CA GLY A 214 -6.86 -14.07 21.61
C GLY A 214 -5.89 -14.76 20.64
N GLY A 215 -4.58 -14.49 20.73
CA GLY A 215 -3.58 -15.02 19.80
C GLY A 215 -3.44 -14.24 18.48
N VAL A 216 -4.20 -13.14 18.31
CA VAL A 216 -4.15 -12.24 17.17
C VAL A 216 -3.36 -10.98 17.53
N SER A 217 -2.44 -10.59 16.65
CA SER A 217 -1.66 -9.36 16.80
C SER A 217 -2.41 -8.16 16.25
N VAL A 218 -2.80 -7.23 17.13
CA VAL A 218 -3.55 -6.03 16.77
C VAL A 218 -2.59 -4.84 16.68
N VAL A 219 -2.35 -4.36 15.46
CA VAL A 219 -1.58 -3.15 15.19
C VAL A 219 -2.45 -1.92 15.45
N LEU A 220 -2.02 -1.05 16.36
CA LEU A 220 -2.74 0.17 16.68
C LEU A 220 -2.32 1.32 15.75
N MET A 221 -3.31 2.02 15.19
CA MET A 221 -3.09 3.21 14.37
C MET A 221 -3.91 4.41 14.86
N LEU A 222 -3.49 5.60 14.45
CA LEU A 222 -4.23 6.85 14.62
C LEU A 222 -5.14 7.12 13.41
N ASP A 223 -6.40 7.47 13.64
CA ASP A 223 -7.32 7.87 12.57
C ASP A 223 -7.65 9.37 12.54
N ASP A 224 -7.21 10.14 13.54
CA ASP A 224 -7.34 11.60 13.54
C ASP A 224 -6.07 12.29 13.03
N GLN A 225 -6.24 13.37 12.24
CA GLN A 225 -5.11 14.13 11.69
C GLN A 225 -4.36 14.92 12.77
N GLY A 226 -5.07 15.52 13.73
CA GLY A 226 -4.44 16.26 14.83
C GLY A 226 -3.70 15.34 15.80
N ALA A 227 -4.24 14.16 16.07
CA ALA A 227 -3.56 13.13 16.85
C ALA A 227 -2.29 12.64 16.15
N PHE A 228 -2.35 12.40 14.83
CA PHE A 228 -1.17 12.06 14.03
C PHE A 228 -0.09 13.15 14.09
N GLU A 229 -0.47 14.42 13.93
CA GLU A 229 0.45 15.55 14.02
C GLU A 229 1.14 15.69 15.37
N LYS A 230 0.41 15.41 16.45
CA LYS A 230 0.93 15.44 17.81
C LYS A 230 1.88 14.28 18.09
N ALA A 231 1.55 13.08 17.62
CA ALA A 231 2.35 11.88 17.82
C ALA A 231 3.62 11.85 16.96
N TYR A 232 3.54 12.43 15.75
CA TYR A 232 4.63 12.44 14.77
C TYR A 232 4.96 13.86 14.31
N PRO A 233 5.51 14.73 15.19
CA PRO A 233 5.87 16.10 14.84
C PRO A 233 6.88 16.19 13.67
N GLN A 234 7.67 15.14 13.47
CA GLN A 234 8.63 14.99 12.38
C GLN A 234 8.01 14.61 11.02
N ALA A 235 6.72 14.22 10.97
CA ALA A 235 6.04 13.81 9.74
C ALA A 235 5.69 15.02 8.85
N ARG A 236 6.73 15.68 8.33
CA ARG A 236 6.63 16.94 7.60
C ARG A 236 7.60 16.96 6.41
N THR A 237 7.24 17.67 5.36
CA THR A 237 8.14 17.93 4.22
C THR A 237 9.39 18.65 4.71
N LYS A 238 10.54 18.31 4.11
CA LYS A 238 11.82 18.92 4.50
C LYS A 238 11.90 20.38 4.03
N ARG A 239 11.28 20.69 2.89
CA ARG A 239 11.31 22.01 2.26
C ARG A 239 10.58 23.09 3.07
N ASP A 240 9.35 22.82 3.51
CA ASP A 240 8.45 23.85 4.05
C ASP A 240 7.66 23.43 5.30
N GLY A 241 7.91 22.24 5.84
CA GLY A 241 7.29 21.79 7.08
C GLY A 241 5.80 21.42 6.95
N THR A 242 5.30 21.27 5.73
CA THR A 242 3.93 20.80 5.46
C THR A 242 3.74 19.39 6.02
N VAL A 243 2.71 19.21 6.83
CA VAL A 243 2.41 17.93 7.48
C VAL A 243 2.06 16.86 6.44
N TYR A 244 2.56 15.65 6.64
CA TYR A 244 2.12 14.48 5.91
C TYR A 244 0.64 14.18 6.20
N PRO A 245 -0.16 13.73 5.21
CA PRO A 245 -1.52 13.30 5.48
C PRO A 245 -1.49 12.02 6.33
N ARG A 246 -2.39 11.88 7.31
CA ARG A 246 -2.49 10.68 8.16
C ARG A 246 -2.57 9.35 7.39
N ARG A 247 -2.96 9.41 6.11
CA ARG A 247 -2.92 8.27 5.18
C ARG A 247 -1.56 7.55 5.22
N VAL A 248 -0.43 8.26 5.32
CA VAL A 248 0.89 7.62 5.36
C VAL A 248 1.07 6.73 6.60
N HIS A 249 0.41 7.08 7.71
CA HIS A 249 0.40 6.28 8.94
C HIS A 249 -0.46 5.02 8.77
N ARG A 250 -1.59 5.11 8.07
CA ARG A 250 -2.40 3.93 7.70
C ARG A 250 -1.61 2.96 6.81
N VAL A 251 -0.78 3.49 5.89
CA VAL A 251 0.14 2.66 5.09
C VAL A 251 1.16 1.96 5.99
N ALA A 252 1.74 2.65 6.97
CA ALA A 252 2.66 2.05 7.93
C ALA A 252 2.00 0.93 8.75
N ALA A 253 0.75 1.11 9.19
CA ALA A 253 -0.01 0.10 9.92
C ALA A 253 -0.30 -1.14 9.08
N ALA A 254 -0.72 -0.97 7.82
CA ALA A 254 -0.95 -2.09 6.91
C ALA A 254 0.34 -2.87 6.59
N ARG A 255 1.45 -2.17 6.30
CA ARG A 255 2.75 -2.83 6.08
C ARG A 255 3.21 -3.58 7.33
N ARG A 256 2.95 -3.05 8.53
CA ARG A 256 3.28 -3.73 9.79
C ARG A 256 2.43 -4.97 10.03
N ALA A 257 1.13 -4.90 9.75
CA ALA A 257 0.24 -6.05 9.82
C ALA A 257 0.69 -7.16 8.86
N HIS A 258 1.04 -6.79 7.62
CA HIS A 258 1.56 -7.73 6.64
C HIS A 258 2.91 -8.35 7.05
N GLU A 259 3.83 -7.61 7.69
CA GLU A 259 5.07 -8.21 8.23
C GLU A 259 4.79 -9.29 9.29
N LEU A 260 3.73 -9.12 10.08
CA LEU A 260 3.32 -10.12 11.08
C LEU A 260 2.72 -11.36 10.40
N GLU A 261 1.89 -11.16 9.37
CA GLU A 261 1.27 -12.20 8.55
C GLU A 261 2.30 -13.04 7.80
N ALA A 262 3.27 -12.38 7.15
CA ALA A 262 4.41 -13.05 6.51
C ALA A 262 5.27 -13.84 7.51
N GLY A 263 5.25 -13.46 8.79
CA GLY A 263 5.86 -14.18 9.91
C GLY A 263 5.02 -15.33 10.47
N GLY A 264 3.86 -15.62 9.88
CA GLY A 264 2.95 -16.70 10.31
C GLY A 264 1.99 -16.32 11.44
N ARG A 265 1.79 -15.02 11.71
CA ARG A 265 0.89 -14.54 12.78
C ARG A 265 -0.37 -13.94 12.17
N SER A 266 -1.54 -14.23 12.75
CA SER A 266 -2.78 -13.52 12.37
C SER A 266 -2.70 -12.07 12.86
N ALA A 267 -3.01 -11.10 11.98
CA ALA A 267 -2.92 -9.68 12.29
C ALA A 267 -4.23 -8.92 12.01
N ARG A 268 -4.49 -7.90 12.83
CA ARG A 268 -5.60 -6.95 12.66
C ARG A 268 -5.09 -5.52 12.84
N ILE A 269 -5.84 -4.55 12.35
CA ILE A 269 -5.54 -3.13 12.49
C ILE A 269 -6.71 -2.47 13.22
N ALA A 270 -6.43 -1.84 14.36
CA ALA A 270 -7.42 -1.11 15.15
C ALA A 270 -7.02 0.35 15.35
N VAL A 271 -8.01 1.20 15.61
CA VAL A 271 -7.77 2.61 15.94
C VAL A 271 -7.60 2.75 17.45
N THR A 272 -6.59 3.50 17.89
CA THR A 272 -6.44 3.83 19.30
C THR A 272 -7.56 4.78 19.76
N GLU A 273 -8.21 4.45 20.87
CA GLU A 273 -9.11 5.36 21.59
C GLU A 273 -8.28 6.35 22.43
N ARG A 274 -7.71 7.40 21.82
CA ARG A 274 -7.01 8.45 22.57
C ARG A 274 -7.28 9.84 22.02
#